data_AF-X1BHW7-F1
#
_entry.id   AF-X1BHW7-F1
#
_cell.length_a   1.000
_cell.length_b   1.000
_cell.length_c   1.000
_cell.angle_alpha   90.00
_cell.angle_beta   90.00
_cell.angle_gamma   90.00
#
_symmetry.space_group_name_H-M   'P 1'
#
loop_
_entity.id
_entity.type
_entity.pdbx_description
1 polymer ?
#
loop_
_entity_poly.entity_id
_entity_poly.type
_entity_poly.pdbx_seq_one_letter_code
_entity_poly.pdbx_strand_id
1 'polypeptide(L)'
;GYSLTEFANRPFWSGAYGSISCPAGHQFNEIRWLNDPRYARDYLRYWFRTPGAQPRNYSSWMADSAWATHQVHPNNEFIIDLLPDLIKNDDEWKRTHWVAEMKMFWQTGHDDGMEFNINSRQTRDILRGDRAYRPTFNSYMWADANALARIAELAGDQVKAAEYREQANGLKKQIQTQLWDPKRQFFFPMASRDEKDKEGNVVKAKTLTYQSGKHAGSPHGRELHGYVPWAFNLPDAGYEEAWKFLMDPDYFYAPFGPTTTERNDPMFLLQPGCCWWSGQSWPFATPR
;
A
#
# COMPACT_ATOMS: atom_id res chain seq x y z
N GLY A 1 21.49 -16.75 -1.98
CA GLY A 1 20.31 -17.03 -2.82
C GLY A 1 20.16 -15.95 -3.85
N TYR A 2 19.02 -15.92 -4.54
CA TYR A 2 18.61 -14.85 -5.45
C TYR A 2 17.91 -13.69 -4.73
N SER A 3 18.07 -12.49 -5.28
CA SER A 3 17.23 -11.31 -4.99
C SER A 3 16.80 -10.68 -6.32
N LEU A 4 15.76 -9.83 -6.29
CA LEU A 4 15.29 -9.09 -7.46
C LEU A 4 15.55 -7.60 -7.27
N THR A 5 15.91 -6.91 -8.34
CA THR A 5 16.09 -5.45 -8.35
C THR A 5 14.94 -4.77 -9.07
N GLU A 6 14.59 -3.55 -8.64
CA GLU A 6 13.65 -2.68 -9.36
C GLU A 6 14.35 -2.00 -10.54
N PHE A 7 15.53 -1.46 -10.29
CA PHE A 7 16.37 -0.81 -11.29
C PHE A 7 17.56 -1.70 -11.65
N ALA A 8 17.92 -1.71 -12.94
CA ALA A 8 19.12 -2.41 -13.41
C ALA A 8 20.40 -1.78 -12.81
N ASN A 9 20.43 -0.44 -12.73
CA ASN A 9 21.48 0.30 -12.04
C ASN A 9 21.08 0.47 -10.58
N ARG A 10 21.94 0.04 -9.65
CA ARG A 10 21.68 0.13 -8.21
C ARG A 10 21.59 1.58 -7.76
N PRO A 11 20.41 2.06 -7.31
CA PRO A 11 20.30 3.41 -6.77
C PRO A 11 20.86 3.46 -5.34
N PHE A 12 21.30 4.64 -4.89
CA PHE A 12 21.98 4.80 -3.59
C PHE A 12 21.08 4.50 -2.38
N TRP A 13 19.75 4.58 -2.54
CA TRP A 13 18.76 4.30 -1.50
C TRP A 13 18.31 2.83 -1.44
N SER A 14 18.84 1.98 -2.33
CA SER A 14 18.53 0.55 -2.33
C SER A 14 19.14 -0.18 -1.14
N GLY A 15 18.49 -1.28 -0.74
CA GLY A 15 19.06 -2.22 0.22
C GLY A 15 20.31 -2.95 -0.31
N ALA A 16 20.78 -3.92 0.46
CA ALA A 16 21.88 -4.79 0.08
C ALA A 16 21.61 -5.44 -1.29
N TYR A 17 22.62 -5.48 -2.17
CA TYR A 17 22.51 -6.04 -3.52
C TYR A 17 21.53 -5.32 -4.47
N GLY A 18 21.02 -4.15 -4.10
CA GLY A 18 20.27 -3.29 -5.01
C GLY A 18 18.76 -3.49 -5.07
N SER A 19 18.20 -4.35 -4.22
CA SER A 19 16.75 -4.51 -4.11
C SER A 19 16.10 -3.34 -3.37
N ILE A 20 14.86 -3.03 -3.77
CA ILE A 20 14.01 -1.99 -3.17
C ILE A 20 12.68 -2.65 -2.82
N SER A 21 12.14 -2.35 -1.63
CA SER A 21 10.95 -3.04 -1.12
C SER A 21 9.66 -2.57 -1.77
N CYS A 22 9.67 -1.40 -2.42
CA CYS A 22 8.51 -0.78 -3.06
C CYS A 22 7.76 -1.76 -3.99
N PRO A 23 8.39 -2.37 -5.02
CA PRO A 23 7.70 -3.30 -5.92
C PRO A 23 7.72 -4.75 -5.42
N ALA A 24 8.18 -5.03 -4.20
CA ALA A 24 8.43 -6.41 -3.78
C ALA A 24 7.18 -7.30 -3.87
N GLY A 25 6.03 -6.77 -3.47
CA GLY A 25 4.76 -7.49 -3.58
C GLY A 25 4.37 -7.81 -5.04
N HIS A 26 4.57 -6.86 -5.96
CA HIS A 26 4.36 -7.10 -7.39
C HIS A 26 5.33 -8.14 -7.94
N GLN A 27 6.61 -8.03 -7.57
CA GLN A 27 7.63 -8.99 -7.99
C GLN A 27 7.28 -10.39 -7.52
N PHE A 28 6.80 -10.58 -6.29
CA PHE A 28 6.32 -11.88 -5.80
C PHE A 28 5.10 -12.40 -6.56
N ASN A 29 4.12 -11.54 -6.86
CA ASN A 29 2.95 -11.92 -7.65
C ASN A 29 3.31 -12.46 -9.04
N GLU A 30 4.43 -11.99 -9.60
CA GLU A 30 4.93 -12.42 -10.90
C GLU A 30 5.81 -13.68 -10.78
N ILE A 31 6.85 -13.65 -9.94
CA ILE A 31 7.84 -14.74 -9.90
C ILE A 31 7.33 -16.02 -9.26
N ARG A 32 6.21 -15.98 -8.51
CA ARG A 32 5.58 -17.19 -7.96
C ARG A 32 5.14 -18.17 -9.05
N TRP A 33 5.03 -17.73 -10.31
CA TRP A 33 4.67 -18.58 -11.44
C TRP A 33 5.87 -19.19 -12.16
N LEU A 34 7.11 -18.84 -11.79
CA LEU A 34 8.30 -19.48 -12.34
C LEU A 34 8.33 -20.94 -11.89
N ASN A 35 8.59 -21.85 -12.84
CA ASN A 35 8.56 -23.29 -12.57
C ASN A 35 9.50 -23.72 -11.42
N ASP A 36 10.64 -23.05 -11.25
CA ASP A 36 11.53 -23.28 -10.11
C ASP A 36 11.15 -22.35 -8.93
N PRO A 37 10.62 -22.90 -7.82
CA PRO A 37 10.23 -22.10 -6.66
C PRO A 37 11.42 -21.48 -5.92
N ARG A 38 12.65 -21.87 -6.25
CA ARG A 38 13.87 -21.34 -5.62
C ARG A 38 13.97 -19.83 -5.75
N TYR A 39 13.57 -19.24 -6.88
CA TYR A 39 13.66 -17.79 -7.08
C TYR A 39 12.80 -17.02 -6.08
N ALA A 40 11.54 -17.42 -5.91
CA ALA A 40 10.63 -16.80 -4.95
C ALA A 40 11.06 -17.07 -3.50
N ARG A 41 11.47 -18.30 -3.16
CA ARG A 41 11.89 -18.68 -1.80
C ARG A 41 13.19 -18.01 -1.37
N ASP A 42 14.17 -17.91 -2.26
CA ASP A 42 15.40 -17.18 -1.99
C ASP A 42 15.13 -15.68 -1.82
N TYR A 43 14.21 -15.12 -2.61
CA TYR A 43 13.84 -13.71 -2.49
C TYR A 43 13.08 -13.40 -1.18
N LEU A 44 12.23 -14.32 -0.70
CA LEU A 44 11.63 -14.23 0.64
C LEU A 44 12.70 -14.25 1.74
N ARG A 45 13.67 -15.18 1.67
CA ARG A 45 14.79 -15.22 2.61
C ARG A 45 15.64 -13.95 2.53
N TYR A 46 15.82 -13.39 1.34
CA TYR A 46 16.58 -12.16 1.16
C TYR A 46 16.03 -11.04 2.04
N TRP A 47 14.71 -10.79 1.99
CA TRP A 47 14.10 -9.68 2.72
C TRP A 47 14.28 -9.74 4.24
N PHE A 48 14.26 -10.94 4.81
CA PHE A 48 14.24 -11.11 6.27
C PHE A 48 15.56 -11.59 6.88
N ARG A 49 16.39 -12.29 6.10
CA ARG A 49 17.61 -12.94 6.59
C ARG A 49 18.89 -12.39 5.97
N THR A 50 18.80 -11.35 5.13
CA THR A 50 19.98 -10.65 4.59
C THR A 50 20.20 -9.31 5.31
N PRO A 51 21.36 -9.10 5.95
CA PRO A 51 21.71 -7.81 6.52
C PRO A 51 21.64 -6.69 5.47
N GLY A 52 20.94 -5.61 5.81
CA GLY A 52 20.81 -4.44 4.94
C GLY A 52 19.75 -4.55 3.84
N ALA A 53 18.90 -5.59 3.81
CA ALA A 53 17.81 -5.68 2.82
C ALA A 53 16.79 -4.54 2.94
N GLN A 54 16.53 -4.03 4.16
CA GLN A 54 15.62 -2.89 4.42
C GLN A 54 14.18 -3.09 3.90
N PRO A 55 13.45 -4.15 4.33
CA PRO A 55 12.09 -4.45 3.86
C PRO A 55 11.03 -3.38 4.20
N ARG A 56 11.38 -2.37 5.00
CA ARG A 56 10.47 -1.36 5.54
C ARG A 56 10.77 0.07 5.11
N ASN A 57 11.61 0.25 4.08
CA ASN A 57 11.79 1.57 3.46
C ASN A 57 10.54 2.00 2.69
N TYR A 58 9.80 1.02 2.16
CA TYR A 58 8.52 1.23 1.48
C TYR A 58 7.48 0.21 1.94
N SER A 59 6.22 0.60 1.87
CA SER A 59 5.07 -0.26 2.04
C SER A 59 5.10 -1.45 1.09
N SER A 60 4.82 -2.65 1.62
CA SER A 60 4.74 -3.89 0.84
C SER A 60 3.94 -4.96 1.60
N TRP A 61 3.24 -5.85 0.88
CA TRP A 61 2.44 -6.95 1.44
C TRP A 61 3.26 -8.24 1.49
N MET A 62 4.26 -8.27 2.36
CA MET A 62 5.29 -9.32 2.34
C MET A 62 4.78 -10.68 2.85
N ALA A 63 3.94 -10.69 3.88
CA ALA A 63 3.39 -11.95 4.39
C ALA A 63 2.34 -12.53 3.43
N ASP A 64 1.50 -11.69 2.83
CA ASP A 64 0.60 -12.10 1.76
C ASP A 64 1.38 -12.65 0.56
N SER A 65 2.46 -11.98 0.15
CA SER A 65 3.36 -12.48 -0.90
C SER A 65 3.96 -13.85 -0.59
N ALA A 66 4.37 -14.08 0.67
CA ALA A 66 4.89 -15.35 1.13
C ALA A 66 3.82 -16.45 1.07
N TRP A 67 2.61 -16.16 1.54
CA TRP A 67 1.48 -17.07 1.49
C TRP A 67 1.06 -17.38 0.04
N ALA A 68 0.98 -16.36 -0.82
CA ALA A 68 0.59 -16.53 -2.21
C ALA A 68 1.63 -17.36 -3.00
N THR A 69 2.92 -17.21 -2.69
CA THR A 69 3.98 -18.09 -3.20
C THR A 69 3.79 -19.54 -2.73
N HIS A 70 3.46 -19.74 -1.45
CA HIS A 70 3.17 -21.05 -0.89
C HIS A 70 1.95 -21.71 -1.56
N GLN A 71 0.93 -20.96 -1.94
CA GLN A 71 -0.25 -21.50 -2.64
C GLN A 71 0.07 -22.07 -4.03
N VAL A 72 1.05 -21.50 -4.75
CA VAL A 72 1.48 -22.00 -6.07
C VAL A 72 2.51 -23.13 -5.92
N HIS A 73 3.45 -22.99 -4.98
CA HIS A 73 4.49 -23.97 -4.71
C HIS A 73 4.48 -24.41 -3.23
N PRO A 74 3.54 -25.28 -2.83
CA PRO A 74 3.39 -25.70 -1.45
C PRO A 74 4.68 -26.23 -0.83
N ASN A 75 4.99 -25.71 0.34
CA ASN A 75 6.07 -26.18 1.21
C ASN A 75 5.79 -25.68 2.63
N ASN A 76 5.23 -26.56 3.47
CA ASN A 76 4.83 -26.24 4.83
C ASN A 76 6.05 -25.94 5.71
N GLU A 77 7.12 -26.73 5.59
CA GLU A 77 8.35 -26.55 6.34
C GLU A 77 8.94 -25.16 6.12
N PHE A 78 9.04 -24.72 4.86
CA PHE A 78 9.57 -23.41 4.51
C PHE A 78 8.72 -22.26 5.04
N ILE A 79 7.40 -22.30 4.87
CA ILE A 79 6.54 -21.17 5.27
C ILE A 79 6.42 -21.08 6.81
N ILE A 80 6.42 -22.21 7.51
CA ILE A 80 6.46 -22.27 8.98
C ILE A 80 7.82 -21.76 9.49
N ASP A 81 8.93 -22.15 8.87
CA ASP A 81 10.27 -21.64 9.19
C ASP A 81 10.38 -20.12 8.99
N LEU A 82 9.66 -19.55 8.02
CA LEU A 82 9.62 -18.11 7.76
C LEU A 82 8.67 -17.34 8.70
N LEU A 83 7.73 -18.02 9.37
CA LEU A 83 6.70 -17.35 10.19
C LEU A 83 7.26 -16.39 11.25
N PRO A 84 8.30 -16.76 12.05
CA PRO A 84 8.86 -15.83 13.04
C PRO A 84 9.43 -14.54 12.42
N ASP A 85 10.00 -14.63 11.22
CA ASP A 85 10.53 -13.48 10.48
C ASP A 85 9.40 -12.54 10.02
N LEU A 86 8.29 -13.11 9.54
CA LEU A 86 7.12 -12.35 9.10
C LEU A 86 6.41 -11.67 10.28
N ILE A 87 6.24 -12.38 11.41
CA ILE A 87 5.68 -11.81 12.64
C ILE A 87 6.53 -10.62 13.11
N LYS A 88 7.86 -10.80 13.16
CA LYS A 88 8.78 -9.72 13.55
C LYS A 88 8.66 -8.50 12.63
N ASN A 89 8.39 -8.70 11.34
CA ASN A 89 8.17 -7.59 10.42
C ASN A 89 6.87 -6.83 10.70
N ASP A 90 5.76 -7.54 10.95
CA ASP A 90 4.48 -6.93 11.36
C ASP A 90 4.61 -6.20 12.72
N ASP A 91 5.28 -6.79 13.71
CA ASP A 91 5.53 -6.16 15.01
C ASP A 91 6.32 -4.84 14.86
N GLU A 92 7.32 -4.81 13.98
CA GLU A 92 8.12 -3.61 13.74
C GLU A 92 7.34 -2.54 12.98
N TRP A 93 6.48 -2.93 12.03
CA TRP A 93 5.52 -2.01 11.42
C TRP A 93 4.57 -1.45 12.47
N LYS A 94 4.05 -2.28 13.39
CA LYS A 94 3.18 -1.81 14.47
C LYS A 94 3.90 -0.82 15.38
N ARG A 95 5.12 -1.14 15.80
CA ARG A 95 5.93 -0.29 16.68
C ARG A 95 6.13 1.12 16.14
N THR A 96 6.19 1.28 14.82
CA THR A 96 6.58 2.53 14.17
C THR A 96 5.43 3.26 13.49
N HIS A 97 4.43 2.53 12.97
CA HIS A 97 3.37 3.09 12.11
C HIS A 97 1.95 2.89 12.66
N TRP A 98 1.74 2.05 13.68
CA TRP A 98 0.41 1.84 14.25
C TRP A 98 -0.06 3.02 15.10
N VAL A 99 -1.34 3.38 14.96
CA VAL A 99 -2.02 4.34 15.84
C VAL A 99 -3.16 3.63 16.56
N ALA A 100 -2.98 3.39 17.86
CA ALA A 100 -3.87 2.56 18.66
C ALA A 100 -5.31 3.09 18.69
N GLU A 101 -5.48 4.41 18.76
CA GLU A 101 -6.78 5.09 18.80
C GLU A 101 -7.56 4.90 17.50
N MET A 102 -6.85 4.89 16.36
CA MET A 102 -7.46 4.73 15.04
C MET A 102 -7.53 3.27 14.59
N LYS A 103 -6.81 2.37 15.26
CA LYS A 103 -6.64 0.97 14.86
C LYS A 103 -6.23 0.83 13.39
N MET A 104 -5.32 1.69 12.96
CA MET A 104 -4.81 1.78 11.59
C MET A 104 -3.33 2.12 11.60
N PHE A 105 -2.68 1.83 10.48
CA PHE A 105 -1.32 2.27 10.19
C PHE A 105 -1.34 3.62 9.46
N TRP A 106 -0.42 4.51 9.83
CA TRP A 106 -0.13 5.69 9.02
C TRP A 106 0.98 5.38 8.01
N GLN A 107 0.99 6.09 6.88
CA GLN A 107 2.09 6.09 5.93
C GLN A 107 2.15 7.42 5.16
N THR A 108 3.28 7.74 4.55
CA THR A 108 3.40 8.85 3.61
C THR A 108 3.12 8.39 2.18
N GLY A 109 2.82 9.32 1.27
CA GLY A 109 2.66 8.92 -0.13
C GLY A 109 3.99 8.51 -0.77
N HIS A 110 5.10 9.14 -0.40
CA HIS A 110 6.43 8.77 -0.91
C HIS A 110 6.87 7.38 -0.46
N ASP A 111 6.64 7.01 0.80
CA ASP A 111 7.00 5.69 1.31
C ASP A 111 6.02 4.58 0.85
N ASP A 112 4.93 4.94 0.15
CA ASP A 112 4.14 4.04 -0.70
C ASP A 112 4.69 3.92 -2.13
N GLY A 113 5.79 4.60 -2.45
CA GLY A 113 6.33 4.70 -3.81
C GLY A 113 5.62 5.74 -4.69
N MET A 114 4.84 6.65 -4.10
CA MET A 114 3.91 7.55 -4.81
C MET A 114 4.19 9.03 -4.54
N GLU A 115 5.39 9.51 -4.80
CA GLU A 115 5.81 10.89 -4.51
C GLU A 115 5.08 11.96 -5.36
N PHE A 116 4.98 13.18 -4.84
CA PHE A 116 4.22 14.29 -5.48
C PHE A 116 2.75 13.95 -5.82
N ASN A 117 2.12 13.07 -5.03
CA ASN A 117 0.69 12.82 -5.08
C ASN A 117 -0.12 14.03 -4.61
N ILE A 118 -1.44 14.02 -4.79
CA ILE A 118 -2.25 15.22 -4.50
C ILE A 118 -2.33 15.53 -2.99
N ASN A 119 -2.15 14.53 -2.14
CA ASN A 119 -2.14 14.70 -0.70
C ASN A 119 -0.79 15.29 -0.22
N SER A 120 0.35 14.82 -0.74
CA SER A 120 1.66 15.39 -0.40
C SER A 120 1.78 16.84 -0.86
N ARG A 121 1.24 17.17 -2.03
CA ARG A 121 1.29 18.53 -2.58
C ARG A 121 0.42 19.56 -1.84
N GLN A 122 -0.28 19.15 -0.78
CA GLN A 122 -0.99 20.01 0.17
C GLN A 122 -0.25 20.17 1.51
N THR A 123 1.03 19.79 1.56
CA THR A 123 1.91 19.93 2.74
C THR A 123 3.10 20.83 2.42
N ARG A 124 3.93 21.13 3.42
CA ARG A 124 5.21 21.84 3.17
C ARG A 124 6.21 21.02 2.36
N ASP A 125 6.32 19.72 2.68
CA ASP A 125 7.13 18.75 1.94
C ASP A 125 6.28 18.10 0.84
N ILE A 126 6.22 18.75 -0.31
CA ILE A 126 5.38 18.30 -1.42
C ILE A 126 5.83 16.96 -2.04
N LEU A 127 7.07 16.54 -1.79
CA LEU A 127 7.61 15.27 -2.30
C LEU A 127 7.13 14.12 -1.43
N ARG A 128 7.39 14.19 -0.11
CA ARG A 128 7.03 13.13 0.83
C ARG A 128 5.59 13.17 1.28
N GLY A 129 5.10 14.38 1.52
CA GLY A 129 3.83 14.63 2.19
C GLY A 129 3.97 14.50 3.71
N ASP A 130 2.87 14.18 4.35
CA ASP A 130 2.82 13.89 5.77
C ASP A 130 2.03 12.58 6.00
N ARG A 131 2.02 12.14 7.25
CA ARG A 131 1.38 10.92 7.71
C ARG A 131 -0.12 10.93 7.44
N ALA A 132 -0.60 9.89 6.78
CA ALA A 132 -2.01 9.65 6.53
C ALA A 132 -2.37 8.19 6.75
N TYR A 133 -3.61 7.93 7.15
CA TYR A 133 -4.21 6.60 7.05
C TYR A 133 -4.60 6.41 5.59
N ARG A 134 -3.82 5.60 4.87
CA ARG A 134 -3.97 5.41 3.42
C ARG A 134 -4.67 4.08 3.12
N PRO A 135 -5.59 4.03 2.13
CA PRO A 135 -6.22 2.78 1.69
C PRO A 135 -5.19 1.71 1.27
N THR A 136 -4.08 2.14 0.66
CA THR A 136 -2.93 1.30 0.27
C THR A 136 -2.37 0.51 1.45
N PHE A 137 -1.62 1.18 2.33
CA PHE A 137 -0.83 0.51 3.35
C PHE A 137 -1.72 -0.27 4.33
N ASN A 138 -2.90 0.25 4.66
CA ASN A 138 -3.83 -0.48 5.53
C ASN A 138 -4.40 -1.74 4.85
N SER A 139 -4.58 -1.74 3.52
CA SER A 139 -4.97 -2.96 2.79
C SER A 139 -3.83 -3.96 2.71
N TYR A 140 -2.59 -3.50 2.56
CA TYR A 140 -1.40 -4.39 2.60
C TYR A 140 -1.28 -5.07 3.97
N MET A 141 -1.40 -4.30 5.05
CA MET A 141 -1.34 -4.84 6.41
C MET A 141 -2.55 -5.73 6.73
N TRP A 142 -3.70 -5.51 6.10
CA TRP A 142 -4.86 -6.40 6.19
C TRP A 142 -4.58 -7.75 5.51
N ALA A 143 -3.98 -7.72 4.31
CA ALA A 143 -3.61 -8.93 3.58
C ALA A 143 -2.53 -9.72 4.35
N ASP A 144 -1.51 -9.03 4.83
CA ASP A 144 -0.44 -9.62 5.65
C ASP A 144 -0.98 -10.25 6.93
N ALA A 145 -1.92 -9.59 7.64
CA ALA A 145 -2.55 -10.17 8.82
C ALA A 145 -3.33 -11.46 8.49
N ASN A 146 -4.08 -11.50 7.39
CA ASN A 146 -4.77 -12.73 6.97
C ASN A 146 -3.79 -13.85 6.61
N ALA A 147 -2.67 -13.52 5.94
CA ALA A 147 -1.64 -14.48 5.61
C ALA A 147 -0.95 -15.03 6.86
N LEU A 148 -0.57 -14.16 7.80
CA LEU A 148 0.01 -14.54 9.09
C LEU A 148 -0.94 -15.46 9.88
N ALA A 149 -2.24 -15.18 9.87
CA ALA A 149 -3.21 -16.06 10.50
C ALA A 149 -3.20 -17.47 9.90
N ARG A 150 -3.20 -17.58 8.56
CA ARG A 150 -3.18 -18.88 7.86
C ARG A 150 -1.87 -19.65 8.11
N ILE A 151 -0.74 -18.96 8.13
CA ILE A 151 0.57 -19.57 8.38
C ILE A 151 0.65 -20.03 9.85
N ALA A 152 0.15 -19.24 10.81
CA ALA A 152 0.08 -19.63 12.22
C ALA A 152 -0.82 -20.87 12.44
N GLU A 153 -1.97 -20.97 11.75
CA GLU A 153 -2.81 -22.17 11.79
C GLU A 153 -2.08 -23.39 11.26
N LEU A 154 -1.35 -23.24 10.16
CA LEU A 154 -0.53 -24.30 9.58
C LEU A 154 0.59 -24.76 10.52
N ALA A 155 1.13 -23.84 11.33
CA ALA A 155 2.12 -24.11 12.37
C ALA A 155 1.51 -24.69 13.67
N GLY A 156 0.18 -24.80 13.76
CA GLY A 156 -0.53 -25.27 14.96
C GLY A 156 -0.77 -24.21 16.04
N ASP A 157 -0.42 -22.94 15.80
CA ASP A 157 -0.62 -21.84 16.74
C ASP A 157 -1.98 -21.16 16.54
N GLN A 158 -3.01 -21.77 17.11
CA GLN A 158 -4.40 -21.29 17.01
C GLN A 158 -4.62 -19.96 17.73
N VAL A 159 -3.82 -19.65 18.76
CA VAL A 159 -3.94 -18.38 19.50
C VAL A 159 -3.43 -17.24 18.63
N LYS A 160 -2.23 -17.37 18.06
CA LYS A 160 -1.66 -16.37 17.15
C LYS A 160 -2.52 -16.18 15.91
N ALA A 161 -3.08 -17.26 15.38
CA ALA A 161 -4.02 -17.20 14.27
C ALA A 161 -5.25 -16.34 14.58
N ALA A 162 -5.87 -16.54 15.76
CA ALA A 162 -7.02 -15.76 16.19
C ALA A 162 -6.67 -14.28 16.37
N GLU A 163 -5.51 -13.96 16.95
CA GLU A 163 -5.03 -12.58 17.10
C GLU A 163 -4.91 -11.86 15.73
N TYR A 164 -4.31 -12.52 14.74
CA TYR A 164 -4.16 -11.94 13.41
C TYR A 164 -5.49 -11.82 12.65
N ARG A 165 -6.42 -12.77 12.83
CA ARG A 165 -7.78 -12.63 12.30
C ARG A 165 -8.50 -11.44 12.93
N GLU A 166 -8.33 -11.19 14.23
CA GLU A 166 -8.89 -10.01 14.89
C GLU A 166 -8.29 -8.71 14.34
N GLN A 167 -6.96 -8.64 14.16
CA GLN A 167 -6.29 -7.50 13.53
C GLN A 167 -6.84 -7.24 12.11
N ALA A 168 -6.96 -8.27 11.27
CA ALA A 168 -7.51 -8.14 9.94
C ALA A 168 -8.97 -7.63 9.97
N ASN A 169 -9.81 -8.18 10.85
CA ASN A 169 -11.19 -7.71 11.02
C ASN A 169 -11.25 -6.23 11.45
N GLY A 170 -10.36 -5.83 12.36
CA GLY A 170 -10.21 -4.44 12.80
C GLY A 170 -9.84 -3.49 11.66
N LEU A 171 -8.80 -3.84 10.89
CA LEU A 171 -8.36 -3.05 9.74
C LEU A 171 -9.45 -2.93 8.67
N LYS A 172 -10.09 -4.04 8.30
CA LYS A 172 -11.19 -4.05 7.32
C LYS A 172 -12.29 -3.08 7.74
N LYS A 173 -12.72 -3.15 9.01
CA LYS A 173 -13.73 -2.25 9.56
C LYS A 173 -13.29 -0.78 9.47
N GLN A 174 -12.05 -0.46 9.82
CA GLN A 174 -11.57 0.92 9.78
C GLN A 174 -11.45 1.47 8.35
N ILE A 175 -10.91 0.69 7.41
CA ILE A 175 -10.82 1.09 6.00
C ILE A 175 -12.22 1.40 5.45
N GLN A 176 -13.17 0.50 5.67
CA GLN A 176 -14.55 0.62 5.19
C GLN A 176 -15.35 1.75 5.83
N THR A 177 -15.07 2.11 7.07
CA THR A 177 -15.87 3.12 7.82
C THR A 177 -15.21 4.50 7.87
N GLN A 178 -13.89 4.56 7.89
CA GLN A 178 -13.14 5.81 8.02
C GLN A 178 -12.68 6.33 6.66
N LEU A 179 -12.24 5.46 5.75
CA LEU A 179 -11.62 5.89 4.50
C LEU A 179 -12.60 5.96 3.33
N TRP A 180 -13.78 5.37 3.46
CA TRP A 180 -14.86 5.50 2.48
C TRP A 180 -15.62 6.82 2.66
N ASP A 181 -15.71 7.61 1.60
CA ASP A 181 -16.60 8.76 1.56
C ASP A 181 -17.91 8.38 0.85
N PRO A 182 -19.06 8.29 1.56
CA PRO A 182 -20.32 7.88 0.95
C PRO A 182 -20.89 8.90 -0.04
N LYS A 183 -20.51 10.19 0.06
CA LYS A 183 -20.97 11.23 -0.87
C LYS A 183 -20.20 11.18 -2.17
N ARG A 184 -18.88 10.94 -2.09
CA ARG A 184 -17.99 10.84 -3.26
C ARG A 184 -17.86 9.42 -3.79
N GLN A 185 -18.41 8.44 -3.07
CA GLN A 185 -18.44 7.02 -3.41
C GLN A 185 -17.05 6.46 -3.74
N PHE A 186 -16.07 6.78 -2.90
CA PHE A 186 -14.68 6.39 -3.13
C PHE A 186 -13.88 6.30 -1.83
N PHE A 187 -12.76 5.56 -1.85
CA PHE A 187 -11.81 5.50 -0.74
C PHE A 187 -10.76 6.61 -0.85
N PHE A 188 -10.56 7.37 0.23
CA PHE A 188 -9.60 8.48 0.29
C PHE A 188 -8.61 8.31 1.45
N PRO A 189 -7.37 8.81 1.32
CA PRO A 189 -6.50 9.03 2.47
C PRO A 189 -7.13 9.94 3.52
N MET A 190 -6.92 9.61 4.79
CA MET A 190 -7.29 10.45 5.93
C MET A 190 -6.02 11.03 6.57
N ALA A 191 -5.95 12.35 6.74
CA ALA A 191 -4.81 12.98 7.42
C ALA A 191 -4.71 12.52 8.88
N SER A 192 -3.52 12.12 9.34
CA SER A 192 -3.37 11.65 10.73
C SER A 192 -3.22 12.80 11.74
N ARG A 193 -2.82 13.98 11.28
CA ARG A 193 -2.60 15.19 12.09
C ARG A 193 -2.89 16.44 11.26
N ASP A 194 -2.96 17.59 11.94
CA ASP A 194 -3.01 18.89 11.27
C ASP A 194 -1.68 19.11 10.51
N GLU A 195 -1.78 19.46 9.23
CA GLU A 195 -0.63 19.80 8.40
C GLU A 195 -0.90 21.09 7.63
N LYS A 196 0.13 21.94 7.58
CA LYS A 196 0.03 23.28 6.99
C LYS A 196 0.86 23.36 5.72
N ASP A 197 0.26 23.80 4.63
CA ASP A 197 1.00 24.05 3.38
C ASP A 197 1.85 25.34 3.44
N LYS A 198 2.50 25.71 2.33
CA LYS A 198 3.36 26.90 2.26
C LYS A 198 2.56 28.19 2.27
N GLU A 199 1.36 28.17 1.71
CA GLU A 199 0.42 29.31 1.65
C GLU A 199 -0.33 29.52 2.98
N GLY A 200 -0.27 28.53 3.86
CA GLY A 200 -0.81 28.55 5.20
C GLY A 200 -2.20 27.95 5.37
N ASN A 201 -2.72 27.26 4.36
CA ASN A 201 -3.91 26.44 4.48
C ASN A 201 -3.60 25.22 5.36
N VAL A 202 -4.61 24.74 6.10
CA VAL A 202 -4.45 23.64 7.04
C VAL A 202 -5.34 22.48 6.65
N VAL A 203 -4.73 21.35 6.30
CA VAL A 203 -5.39 20.05 6.27
C VAL A 203 -5.52 19.59 7.71
N LYS A 204 -6.74 19.47 8.22
CA LYS A 204 -7.01 19.08 9.60
C LYS A 204 -6.89 17.57 9.79
N ALA A 205 -6.43 17.16 10.97
CA ALA A 205 -6.43 15.78 11.41
C ALA A 205 -7.81 15.13 11.24
N LYS A 206 -7.81 13.85 10.89
CA LYS A 206 -9.02 13.02 10.74
C LYS A 206 -10.01 13.55 9.70
N THR A 207 -9.52 14.27 8.70
CA THR A 207 -10.30 14.64 7.53
C THR A 207 -9.78 13.88 6.31
N LEU A 208 -10.70 13.41 5.46
CA LEU A 208 -10.35 12.81 4.18
C LEU A 208 -9.81 13.88 3.23
N THR A 209 -9.08 13.47 2.19
CA THR A 209 -8.65 14.34 1.10
C THR A 209 -9.76 15.31 0.71
N TYR A 210 -9.47 16.61 0.74
CA TYR A 210 -10.37 17.73 0.41
C TYR A 210 -11.60 17.95 1.31
N GLN A 211 -11.69 17.31 2.48
CA GLN A 211 -12.64 17.74 3.51
C GLN A 211 -12.14 18.98 4.29
N SER A 212 -10.85 19.28 4.20
CA SER A 212 -10.20 20.48 4.75
C SER A 212 -9.03 20.90 3.84
N GLY A 213 -8.26 21.92 4.25
CA GLY A 213 -7.15 22.45 3.46
C GLY A 213 -7.58 23.35 2.31
N LYS A 214 -6.65 23.56 1.37
CA LYS A 214 -6.77 24.50 0.25
C LYS A 214 -7.97 24.22 -0.67
N HIS A 215 -8.34 22.94 -0.83
CA HIS A 215 -9.41 22.49 -1.73
C HIS A 215 -10.64 21.97 -0.97
N ALA A 216 -10.86 22.46 0.25
CA ALA A 216 -11.97 22.03 1.09
C ALA A 216 -13.33 22.11 0.36
N GLY A 217 -14.08 21.01 0.37
CA GLY A 217 -15.40 20.91 -0.26
C GLY A 217 -15.38 20.50 -1.74
N SER A 218 -14.21 20.31 -2.35
CA SER A 218 -14.09 19.78 -3.71
C SER A 218 -14.74 18.38 -3.83
N PRO A 219 -15.52 18.11 -4.88
CA PRO A 219 -16.06 16.76 -5.15
C PRO A 219 -15.00 15.79 -5.70
N HIS A 220 -13.78 16.29 -5.95
CA HIS A 220 -12.64 15.52 -6.48
C HIS A 220 -11.76 14.93 -5.35
N GLY A 221 -10.52 14.58 -5.67
CA GLY A 221 -9.52 13.99 -4.78
C GLY A 221 -9.29 12.50 -4.99
N ARG A 222 -9.91 11.88 -6.00
CA ARG A 222 -9.80 10.43 -6.23
C ARG A 222 -8.44 10.13 -6.85
N GLU A 223 -7.70 9.26 -6.18
CA GLU A 223 -6.45 8.71 -6.68
C GLU A 223 -6.63 7.21 -6.94
N LEU A 224 -5.99 6.68 -7.98
CA LEU A 224 -6.17 5.30 -8.44
C LEU A 224 -5.86 4.27 -7.33
N HIS A 225 -4.97 4.63 -6.40
CA HIS A 225 -4.64 3.79 -5.24
C HIS A 225 -5.83 3.56 -4.29
N GLY A 226 -6.91 4.34 -4.40
CA GLY A 226 -8.18 4.07 -3.73
C GLY A 226 -8.84 2.75 -4.16
N TYR A 227 -8.41 2.14 -5.28
CA TYR A 227 -8.85 0.80 -5.68
C TYR A 227 -8.05 -0.35 -5.07
N VAL A 228 -6.93 -0.06 -4.37
CA VAL A 228 -6.08 -1.10 -3.77
C VAL A 228 -6.82 -2.06 -2.81
N PRO A 229 -7.84 -1.64 -2.04
CA PRO A 229 -8.62 -2.59 -1.24
C PRO A 229 -9.15 -3.80 -2.05
N TRP A 230 -9.60 -3.59 -3.30
CA TRP A 230 -10.12 -4.68 -4.13
C TRP A 230 -9.03 -5.63 -4.62
N ALA A 231 -7.78 -5.20 -4.73
CA ALA A 231 -6.67 -6.09 -5.12
C ALA A 231 -6.47 -7.25 -4.14
N PHE A 232 -6.95 -7.11 -2.90
CA PHE A 232 -6.89 -8.13 -1.86
C PHE A 232 -8.26 -8.73 -1.52
N ASN A 233 -9.32 -8.38 -2.26
CA ASN A 233 -10.72 -8.74 -1.94
C ASN A 233 -11.16 -8.28 -0.55
N LEU A 234 -10.71 -7.08 -0.13
CA LEU A 234 -11.01 -6.54 1.19
C LEU A 234 -12.46 -6.03 1.33
N PRO A 235 -13.00 -5.17 0.42
CA PRO A 235 -14.30 -4.56 0.61
C PRO A 235 -15.45 -5.59 0.64
N ASP A 236 -16.41 -5.38 1.53
CA ASP A 236 -17.72 -6.03 1.48
C ASP A 236 -18.54 -5.54 0.27
N ALA A 237 -19.73 -6.11 0.04
CA ALA A 237 -20.65 -5.56 -0.95
C ALA A 237 -21.11 -4.13 -0.56
N GLY A 238 -21.34 -3.27 -1.55
CA GLY A 238 -21.85 -1.90 -1.37
C GLY A 238 -20.85 -0.78 -1.70
N TYR A 239 -19.61 -1.13 -2.09
CA TYR A 239 -18.57 -0.17 -2.49
C TYR A 239 -18.37 -0.10 -4.02
N GLU A 240 -19.16 -0.87 -4.80
CA GLU A 240 -18.97 -1.09 -6.23
C GLU A 240 -19.13 0.17 -7.07
N GLU A 241 -19.91 1.15 -6.57
CA GLU A 241 -20.10 2.45 -7.21
C GLU A 241 -18.79 3.19 -7.51
N ALA A 242 -17.70 2.87 -6.81
CA ALA A 242 -16.38 3.42 -7.12
C ALA A 242 -15.92 3.06 -8.55
N TRP A 243 -16.24 1.88 -9.06
CA TRP A 243 -15.72 1.38 -10.34
C TRP A 243 -16.21 2.16 -11.56
N LYS A 244 -17.33 2.89 -11.45
CA LYS A 244 -17.82 3.74 -12.55
C LYS A 244 -16.81 4.82 -12.94
N PHE A 245 -16.00 5.30 -11.99
CA PHE A 245 -14.99 6.32 -12.24
C PHE A 245 -13.80 5.78 -13.04
N LEU A 246 -13.51 4.47 -12.98
CA LEU A 246 -12.33 3.91 -13.63
C LEU A 246 -12.41 4.00 -15.16
N MET A 247 -13.60 3.75 -15.72
CA MET A 247 -13.85 3.72 -17.16
C MET A 247 -14.43 5.03 -17.70
N ASP A 248 -14.49 6.07 -16.87
CA ASP A 248 -15.01 7.38 -17.26
C ASP A 248 -13.85 8.31 -17.67
N PRO A 249 -13.91 8.91 -18.89
CA PRO A 249 -12.86 9.79 -19.40
C PRO A 249 -12.71 11.10 -18.63
N ASP A 250 -13.71 11.53 -17.86
CA ASP A 250 -13.63 12.71 -16.99
C ASP A 250 -12.91 12.39 -15.66
N TYR A 251 -12.69 11.10 -15.38
CA TYR A 251 -12.04 10.61 -14.18
C TYR A 251 -10.72 9.92 -14.52
N PHE A 252 -10.65 8.59 -14.55
CA PHE A 252 -9.37 7.88 -14.71
C PHE A 252 -9.09 7.45 -16.14
N TYR A 253 -10.11 7.27 -16.99
CA TYR A 253 -9.93 6.63 -18.30
C TYR A 253 -9.16 7.53 -19.26
N ALA A 254 -7.97 7.07 -19.65
CA ALA A 254 -7.09 7.76 -20.59
C ALA A 254 -6.53 6.79 -21.66
N PRO A 255 -6.06 7.29 -22.82
CA PRO A 255 -5.74 6.45 -23.98
C PRO A 255 -4.67 5.35 -23.75
N PHE A 256 -3.80 5.51 -22.75
CA PHE A 256 -2.67 4.61 -22.50
C PHE A 256 -2.74 3.92 -21.13
N GLY A 257 -3.96 3.80 -20.58
CA GLY A 257 -4.20 3.28 -19.24
C GLY A 257 -4.67 4.37 -18.29
N PRO A 258 -5.17 3.99 -17.11
CA PRO A 258 -5.74 4.93 -16.18
C PRO A 258 -4.69 5.89 -15.59
N THR A 259 -5.10 7.12 -15.32
CA THR A 259 -4.28 8.12 -14.62
C THR A 259 -4.20 7.81 -13.12
N THR A 260 -3.14 8.25 -12.44
CA THR A 260 -3.02 8.08 -10.96
C THR A 260 -3.97 8.96 -10.17
N THR A 261 -4.48 10.03 -10.77
CA THR A 261 -5.45 10.99 -10.20
C THR A 261 -6.56 11.23 -11.21
N GLU A 262 -7.80 11.42 -10.75
CA GLU A 262 -8.90 11.80 -11.64
C GLU A 262 -8.58 13.09 -12.43
N ARG A 263 -8.93 13.13 -13.72
CA ARG A 263 -8.42 14.13 -14.67
C ARG A 263 -8.88 15.56 -14.43
N ASN A 264 -10.07 15.73 -13.85
CA ASN A 264 -10.64 17.05 -13.52
C ASN A 264 -10.32 17.51 -12.08
N ASP A 265 -9.43 16.81 -11.38
CA ASP A 265 -8.97 17.20 -10.06
C ASP A 265 -8.21 18.55 -10.08
N PRO A 266 -8.41 19.47 -9.11
CA PRO A 266 -7.71 20.75 -9.07
C PRO A 266 -6.18 20.62 -8.92
N MET A 267 -5.68 19.46 -8.50
CA MET A 267 -4.26 19.14 -8.39
C MET A 267 -3.78 18.20 -9.49
N PHE A 268 -4.62 17.82 -10.47
CA PHE A 268 -4.20 17.04 -11.62
C PHE A 268 -3.06 17.76 -12.36
N LEU A 269 -1.93 17.07 -12.54
CA LEU A 269 -0.73 17.63 -13.13
C LEU A 269 0.07 16.54 -13.84
N LEU A 270 0.35 16.78 -15.12
CA LEU A 270 1.32 16.02 -15.89
C LEU A 270 2.67 16.75 -15.89
N GLN A 271 3.74 16.01 -15.66
CA GLN A 271 5.11 16.51 -15.73
C GLN A 271 5.92 15.67 -16.74
N PRO A 272 6.91 16.26 -17.43
CA PRO A 272 7.77 15.51 -18.34
C PRO A 272 8.84 14.67 -17.62
N GLY A 273 9.05 14.89 -16.32
CA GLY A 273 10.09 14.24 -15.52
C GLY A 273 9.55 13.30 -14.44
N CYS A 274 10.47 12.48 -13.91
CA CYS A 274 10.23 11.61 -12.77
C CYS A 274 10.14 12.42 -11.45
N CYS A 275 9.32 11.98 -10.48
CA CYS A 275 8.30 10.95 -10.59
C CYS A 275 6.99 11.48 -9.99
N TRP A 276 6.04 11.94 -10.81
CA TRP A 276 4.86 12.63 -10.31
C TRP A 276 3.63 11.72 -10.25
N TRP A 277 3.07 11.55 -9.06
CA TRP A 277 1.88 10.71 -8.82
C TRP A 277 0.58 11.50 -8.72
N SER A 278 0.49 12.60 -9.48
CA SER A 278 -0.69 13.48 -9.52
C SER A 278 -1.35 13.55 -10.91
N GLY A 279 -1.25 12.47 -11.69
CA GLY A 279 -1.96 12.38 -12.98
C GLY A 279 -1.30 11.46 -14.02
N GLN A 280 0.01 11.27 -13.97
CA GLN A 280 0.70 10.32 -14.87
C GLN A 280 0.14 8.90 -14.68
N SER A 281 0.13 8.09 -15.75
CA SER A 281 -0.15 6.65 -15.63
C SER A 281 1.11 5.91 -15.21
N TRP A 282 0.99 5.03 -14.22
CA TRP A 282 2.10 4.28 -13.64
C TRP A 282 1.78 2.78 -13.68
N PRO A 283 2.61 1.94 -14.32
CA PRO A 283 2.38 0.49 -14.34
C PRO A 283 2.25 -0.14 -12.95
N PHE A 284 2.97 0.39 -11.97
CA PHE A 284 2.86 0.02 -10.56
C PHE A 284 1.44 0.21 -10.01
N ALA A 285 0.72 1.25 -10.46
CA ALA A 285 -0.65 1.55 -10.05
C ALA A 285 -1.72 0.78 -10.86
N THR A 286 -1.31 0.09 -11.93
CA THR A 286 -2.19 -0.67 -12.82
C THR A 286 -1.80 -2.15 -12.89
N PRO A 287 -1.52 -2.82 -11.75
CA PRO A 287 -1.18 -4.24 -11.77
C PRO A 287 -2.39 -5.05 -12.28
N ARG A 288 -2.12 -6.12 -13.05
CA ARG A 288 -3.13 -7.08 -13.49
C ARG A 288 -3.25 -8.23 -12.49
#